data_AF-A0A369YZE1-F1
#
_entry.id   AF-A0A369YZE1-F1
#
_cell.length_a   1.000
_cell.length_b   1.000
_cell.length_c   1.000
_cell.angle_alpha   90.00
_cell.angle_beta   90.00
_cell.angle_gamma   90.00
#
_symmetry.space_group_name_H-M   'P 1'
#
loop_
_entity.id
_entity.type
_entity.pdbx_description
1 polymer ?
#
loop_
_entity_poly.entity_id
_entity_poly.type
_entity_poly.pdbx_seq_one_letter_code
_entity_poly.pdbx_strand_id
1 'polypeptide(L)'
;MQKFTDVFAETIPFLCKTAIAFALAFLIGGIAYCFANEPTALEREKARVQWIAEHGEYQKNLTEEGEKQARAYVSIKQAEINKE
;
A
#
# COMPACT_ATOMS: atom_id res chain seq x y z
N MET A 1 7.02 38.50 35.99
CA MET A 1 6.56 37.95 34.69
C MET A 1 7.71 37.46 33.81
N GLN A 2 8.87 38.11 33.79
CA GLN A 2 10.04 37.74 32.95
C GLN A 2 10.50 36.27 33.08
N LYS A 3 10.64 35.75 34.31
CA LYS A 3 11.04 34.34 34.56
C LYS A 3 10.07 33.30 34.00
N PHE A 4 8.79 33.66 33.88
CA PHE A 4 7.76 32.75 33.38
C PHE A 4 7.85 32.64 31.85
N THR A 5 8.16 33.75 31.17
CA THR A 5 8.34 33.82 29.72
C THR A 5 9.61 33.11 29.25
N ASP A 6 10.70 33.16 30.03
CA ASP A 6 11.96 32.45 29.72
C ASP A 6 11.79 30.92 29.75
N VAL A 7 11.03 30.40 30.73
CA VAL A 7 10.72 28.96 30.81
C VAL A 7 9.93 28.48 29.59
N PHE A 8 8.98 29.30 29.11
CA PHE A 8 8.28 29.00 27.85
C PHE A 8 9.20 29.09 26.64
N ALA A 9 10.07 30.09 26.56
CA ALA A 9 11.02 30.24 25.45
C ALA A 9 12.01 29.06 25.34
N GLU A 10 12.35 28.42 26.46
CA GLU A 10 13.21 27.24 26.49
C GLU A 10 12.45 25.93 26.25
N THR A 11 11.21 25.82 26.74
CA THR A 11 10.41 24.58 26.68
C THR A 11 9.66 24.40 25.35
N ILE A 12 9.21 25.50 24.75
CA ILE A 12 8.51 25.52 23.44
C ILE A 12 9.36 24.89 22.31
N PRO A 13 10.65 25.23 22.10
CA PRO A 13 11.42 24.64 21.01
C PRO A 13 11.64 23.13 21.19
N PHE A 14 11.73 22.64 22.43
CA PHE A 14 11.77 21.20 22.71
C PHE A 14 10.44 20.54 22.30
N LEU A 15 9.30 21.07 22.77
CA LEU A 15 7.97 20.58 22.40
C LEU A 15 7.72 20.61 20.89
N CYS A 16 8.13 21.68 20.20
CA CYS A 16 8.01 21.78 18.74
C CYS A 16 8.87 20.72 18.03
N LYS A 17 10.12 20.51 18.44
CA LYS A 17 10.98 19.46 17.88
C LYS A 17 10.37 18.07 18.10
N THR A 18 9.85 17.80 19.29
CA THR A 18 9.20 16.53 19.62
C THR A 18 7.94 16.32 18.79
N ALA A 19 7.07 17.33 18.67
CA ALA A 19 5.86 17.26 17.87
C ALA A 19 6.17 17.01 16.38
N ILE A 20 7.19 17.70 15.83
CA ILE A 20 7.65 17.48 14.45
C ILE A 20 8.20 16.06 14.28
N ALA A 21 9.01 15.57 15.22
CA ALA A 21 9.54 14.22 15.18
C ALA A 21 8.44 13.15 15.19
N PHE A 22 7.41 13.33 16.03
CA PHE A 22 6.24 12.45 16.04
C PHE A 22 5.47 12.51 14.72
N ALA A 23 5.22 13.71 14.19
CA ALA A 23 4.53 13.87 12.91
C ALA A 23 5.27 13.18 11.76
N LEU A 24 6.60 13.29 11.72
CA LEU A 24 7.45 12.61 10.74
C LEU A 24 7.41 11.09 10.91
N ALA A 25 7.50 10.59 12.15
CA ALA A 25 7.43 9.15 12.42
C ALA A 25 6.07 8.56 11.99
N PHE A 26 4.97 9.26 12.24
CA PHE A 26 3.64 8.87 11.79
C PHE A 26 3.50 8.91 10.27
N LEU A 27 4.05 9.91 9.60
CA LEU A 27 4.06 10.00 8.14
C LEU A 27 4.82 8.82 7.52
N ILE A 28 6.04 8.55 8.01
CA ILE A 28 6.89 7.47 7.50
C ILE A 28 6.24 6.11 7.77
N GLY A 29 5.73 5.87 8.99
CA GLY A 29 5.06 4.63 9.35
C GLY A 29 3.74 4.42 8.59
N GLY A 30 2.97 5.48 8.39
CA GLY A 30 1.72 5.44 7.62
C GLY A 30 1.95 5.15 6.14
N ILE A 31 2.95 5.77 5.52
CA ILE A 31 3.33 5.48 4.13
C ILE A 31 3.82 4.04 3.99
N ALA A 32 4.65 3.55 4.92
CA ALA A 32 5.11 2.17 4.91
C ALA A 32 3.96 1.15 5.01
N TYR A 33 2.92 1.45 5.81
CA TYR A 33 1.72 0.62 5.89
C TYR A 33 0.92 0.57 4.57
N CYS A 34 0.85 1.68 3.84
CA CYS A 34 0.18 1.72 2.53
C CYS A 34 0.87 0.80 1.51
N PHE A 35 2.20 0.77 1.48
CA PHE A 35 2.96 -0.12 0.58
C PHE A 35 3.03 -1.57 1.07
N ALA A 36 2.85 -1.82 2.37
CA ALA A 36 2.82 -3.17 2.93
C ALA A 36 1.52 -3.94 2.63
N ASN A 37 0.48 -3.27 2.13
CA ASN A 37 -0.79 -3.89 1.76
C ASN A 37 -0.83 -4.50 0.35
N GLU A 38 0.31 -4.57 -0.36
CA GLU A 38 0.37 -5.42 -1.53
C GLU A 38 0.20 -6.88 -1.11
N PRO A 39 -0.90 -7.55 -1.50
CA PRO A 39 -1.13 -8.91 -1.08
C PRO A 39 0.00 -9.78 -1.61
N THR A 40 0.60 -10.55 -0.70
CA THR A 40 1.66 -11.50 -1.06
C THR A 40 1.13 -12.51 -2.08
N ALA A 41 2.01 -13.12 -2.87
CA ALA A 41 1.59 -14.07 -3.91
C ALA A 41 0.69 -15.20 -3.35
N LEU A 42 0.93 -15.61 -2.10
CA LEU A 42 0.13 -16.62 -1.40
C LEU A 42 -1.27 -16.12 -1.02
N GLU A 43 -1.40 -14.89 -0.56
CA GLU A 43 -2.69 -14.29 -0.18
C GLU A 43 -3.56 -14.04 -1.41
N ARG A 44 -2.96 -13.62 -2.53
CA ARG A 44 -3.64 -13.50 -3.82
C ARG A 44 -4.22 -14.83 -4.28
N GLU A 45 -3.46 -15.92 -4.16
CA GLU A 45 -3.93 -17.23 -4.60
C GLU A 45 -5.06 -17.75 -3.70
N LYS A 46 -4.98 -17.53 -2.38
CA LYS A 46 -6.08 -17.83 -1.45
C LYS A 46 -7.34 -17.04 -1.79
N ALA A 47 -7.21 -15.74 -2.05
CA ALA A 47 -8.33 -14.89 -2.45
C ALA A 47 -8.95 -15.34 -3.79
N ARG A 48 -8.11 -15.77 -4.75
CA ARG A 48 -8.57 -16.34 -6.03
C ARG A 48 -9.40 -17.60 -5.81
N VAL A 49 -8.91 -18.54 -5.00
CA VAL A 49 -9.61 -19.79 -4.70
C VAL A 49 -10.93 -19.52 -3.97
N GLN A 50 -10.93 -18.61 -2.99
CA GLN A 50 -12.14 -18.22 -2.27
C GLN A 50 -13.17 -17.58 -3.20
N TRP A 51 -12.73 -16.65 -4.05
CA TRP A 51 -13.60 -16.01 -5.04
C TRP A 51 -14.23 -17.04 -5.99
N ILE A 52 -13.43 -17.99 -6.49
CA ILE A 52 -13.92 -19.07 -7.37
C ILE A 52 -14.94 -19.96 -6.64
N ALA A 53 -14.73 -20.25 -5.35
CA ALA A 53 -15.67 -21.05 -4.56
C ALA A 53 -17.01 -20.32 -4.34
N GLU A 54 -16.98 -19.01 -4.15
CA GLU A 54 -18.18 -18.20 -3.86
C GLU A 54 -18.94 -17.75 -5.12
N HIS A 55 -18.21 -17.37 -6.18
CA HIS A 55 -18.76 -16.71 -7.37
C HIS A 55 -18.67 -17.59 -8.63
N GLY A 56 -18.05 -18.77 -8.52
CA GLY A 56 -17.74 -19.65 -9.64
C GLY A 56 -16.48 -19.21 -10.41
N GLU A 57 -16.08 -20.03 -11.37
CA GLU A 57 -14.96 -19.69 -12.25
C GLU A 57 -15.35 -18.55 -13.19
N TYR A 58 -14.64 -17.42 -13.07
CA TYR A 58 -14.76 -16.32 -14.01
C TYR A 58 -14.36 -16.82 -15.41
N GLN A 59 -15.24 -16.66 -16.39
CA GLN A 59 -15.00 -17.08 -17.78
C GLN A 59 -14.68 -18.57 -17.97
N LYS A 60 -15.46 -19.46 -17.34
CA LYS A 60 -15.34 -20.92 -17.46
C LYS A 60 -15.29 -21.49 -18.89
N ASN A 61 -15.81 -20.77 -19.89
CA ASN A 61 -15.90 -21.21 -21.29
C ASN A 61 -14.94 -20.47 -22.22
N LEU A 62 -13.81 -19.98 -21.73
CA LEU A 62 -12.79 -19.42 -22.62
C LEU A 62 -12.21 -20.56 -23.47
N THR A 63 -12.29 -20.41 -24.79
CA THR A 63 -11.56 -21.31 -25.70
C THR A 63 -10.07 -21.21 -25.39
N GLU A 64 -9.31 -22.28 -25.66
CA GLU A 64 -7.85 -22.30 -25.38
C GLU A 64 -7.12 -21.11 -26.03
N GLU A 65 -7.62 -20.64 -27.18
CA GLU A 65 -7.18 -19.44 -27.89
C GLU A 65 -7.48 -18.15 -27.09
N GLY A 66 -8.69 -18.02 -26.55
CA GLY A 66 -9.10 -16.88 -25.73
C GLY A 66 -8.29 -16.77 -24.44
N GLU A 67 -7.95 -17.90 -23.81
CA GLU A 67 -7.07 -17.91 -22.64
C GLU A 67 -5.65 -17.45 -22.97
N LYS A 68 -5.08 -17.93 -24.09
CA LYS A 68 -3.76 -17.49 -24.56
C LYS A 68 -3.74 -15.98 -24.83
N GLN A 69 -4.77 -15.45 -25.48
CA GLN A 69 -4.89 -14.02 -25.77
C GLN A 69 -5.04 -13.18 -24.49
N ALA A 70 -5.87 -13.61 -23.54
CA ALA A 70 -6.04 -12.92 -22.26
C ALA A 70 -4.73 -12.87 -21.46
N ARG A 71 -4.01 -14.00 -21.37
CA ARG A 71 -2.70 -14.05 -20.69
C ARG A 71 -1.65 -13.19 -21.39
N ALA A 72 -1.62 -13.19 -22.73
CA ALA A 72 -0.72 -12.35 -23.51
C ALA A 72 -1.02 -10.86 -23.31
N TYR A 73 -2.29 -10.47 -23.28
CA TYR A 73 -2.68 -9.09 -23.01
C TYR A 73 -2.24 -8.63 -21.62
N VAL A 74 -2.49 -9.46 -20.60
CA VAL A 74 -2.08 -9.17 -19.21
C VAL A 74 -0.55 -9.07 -19.09
N SER A 75 0.21 -9.96 -19.73
CA SER A 75 1.67 -9.92 -19.67
C SER A 75 2.24 -8.67 -20.34
N ILE A 76 1.67 -8.25 -21.48
CA ILE A 76 2.04 -6.99 -22.14
C ILE A 76 1.74 -5.79 -21.23
N LYS A 77 0.54 -5.73 -20.63
CA LYS A 77 0.16 -4.66 -19.71
C LYS A 77 1.03 -4.61 -18.46
N GLN A 78 1.38 -5.75 -17.90
CA GLN A 78 2.29 -5.80 -16.76
C GLN A 78 3.69 -5.33 -17.13
N ALA A 79 4.17 -5.65 -18.34
CA ALA A 79 5.44 -5.16 -18.84
C ALA A 79 5.43 -3.65 -19.15
N GLU A 80 4.28 -3.07 -19.52
CA GLU A 80 4.11 -1.61 -19.62
C GLU A 80 4.21 -0.95 -18.24
N ILE A 81 3.47 -1.44 -17.25
CA ILE A 81 3.50 -0.91 -15.87
C ILE A 81 4.90 -1.00 -15.28
N ASN A 82 5.60 -2.12 -15.47
CA ASN A 82 6.94 -2.32 -14.92
C ASN A 82 8.03 -1.49 -15.63
N LYS A 83 7.71 -0.85 -16.76
CA LYS A 83 8.63 0.05 -17.50
C LYS A 83 8.47 1.52 -17.11
N GLU A 84 7.39 1.88 -16.41
CA GLU A 84 7.23 3.18 -15.74
C GLU A 84 7.91 3.16 -14.36
#